data_AF-A0A2T5JYW0-F1
#
_entry.id   AF-A0A2T5JYW0-F1
#
_cell.length_a   1.000
_cell.length_b   1.000
_cell.length_c   1.000
_cell.angle_alpha   90.00
_cell.angle_beta   90.00
_cell.angle_gamma   90.00
#
_symmetry.space_group_name_H-M   'P 1'
#
loop_
_entity.id
_entity.type
_entity.pdbx_description
1 polymer ?
#
loop_
_entity_poly.entity_id
_entity_poly.type
_entity_poly.pdbx_seq_one_letter_code
_entity_poly.pdbx_strand_id
1 'polypeptide(L)'
;MSVAALAGRIADGEAARARARRQILTLVPLLALAGAGLGLLLFGGVGTALALALVGTSLGSASAGIALIAARRRLTRLAAEQPDLYPAALERYRMVMATERASRYKLFC
;
A
#
# COMPACT_ATOMS: atom_id res chain seq x y z
N MET A 1 11.42 -15.12 19.87
CA MET A 1 10.70 -13.88 19.49
C MET A 1 9.32 -13.93 20.16
N SER A 2 8.82 -12.84 20.74
CA SER A 2 7.52 -12.86 21.44
C SER A 2 6.35 -12.69 20.47
N VAL A 3 5.16 -13.19 20.84
CA VAL A 3 3.90 -13.03 20.06
C VAL A 3 3.57 -11.56 19.83
N ALA A 4 3.84 -10.69 20.81
CA ALA A 4 3.64 -9.25 20.68
C ALA A 4 4.60 -8.62 19.64
N ALA A 5 5.87 -9.03 19.65
CA ALA A 5 6.85 -8.55 18.66
C ALA A 5 6.52 -9.03 17.23
N LEU A 6 6.03 -10.27 17.09
CA LEU A 6 5.57 -10.80 15.80
C LEU A 6 4.31 -10.06 15.30
N ALA A 7 3.34 -9.77 16.19
CA ALA A 7 2.15 -8.99 15.86
C ALA A 7 2.52 -7.56 15.40
N GLY A 8 3.51 -6.92 16.02
CA GLY A 8 4.05 -5.63 15.57
C GLY A 8 4.61 -5.68 14.16
N ARG A 9 5.39 -6.71 13.83
CA ARG A 9 5.91 -6.91 12.46
C ARG A 9 4.82 -7.16 11.42
N ILE A 10 3.75 -7.87 11.80
CA ILE A 10 2.57 -8.06 10.94
C ILE A 10 1.89 -6.70 10.68
N ALA A 11 1.73 -5.88 11.73
CA ALA A 11 1.15 -4.55 11.62
C ALA A 11 1.96 -3.62 10.70
N ASP A 12 3.30 -3.64 10.80
CA ASP A 12 4.17 -2.87 9.91
C ASP A 12 4.05 -3.31 8.45
N GLY A 13 3.95 -4.63 8.21
CA GLY A 13 3.74 -5.19 6.87
C GLY A 13 2.39 -4.78 6.26
N GLU A 14 1.31 -4.83 7.04
CA GLU A 14 -0.02 -4.38 6.63
C GLU A 14 -0.07 -2.85 6.43
N ALA A 15 0.60 -2.07 7.28
CA ALA A 15 0.72 -0.62 7.12
C ALA A 15 1.48 -0.25 5.84
N ALA A 16 2.58 -0.94 5.54
CA ALA A 16 3.32 -0.75 4.29
C ALA A 16 2.44 -1.09 3.07
N ARG A 17 1.66 -2.17 3.14
CA ARG A 17 0.71 -2.55 2.09
C ARG A 17 -0.41 -1.50 1.90
N ALA A 18 -0.93 -0.96 2.99
CA ALA A 18 -1.95 0.09 2.96
C ALA A 18 -1.40 1.40 2.37
N ARG A 19 -0.16 1.79 2.73
CA ARG A 19 0.52 2.94 2.11
C ARG A 19 0.75 2.73 0.62
N ALA A 20 1.25 1.56 0.21
CA ALA A 20 1.43 1.24 -1.21
C ALA A 20 0.10 1.30 -1.98
N ARG A 21 -0.99 0.78 -1.42
CA ARG A 21 -2.33 0.93 -2.01
C ARG A 21 -2.77 2.38 -2.14
N ARG A 22 -2.58 3.21 -1.10
CA ARG A 22 -2.90 4.64 -1.17
C ARG A 22 -2.08 5.33 -2.24
N GLN A 23 -0.77 5.05 -2.33
CA GLN A 23 0.08 5.58 -3.39
C GLN A 23 -0.42 5.19 -4.78
N ILE A 24 -0.87 3.94 -5.00
CA ILE A 24 -1.50 3.54 -6.27
C ILE A 24 -2.76 4.38 -6.54
N LEU A 25 -3.64 4.52 -5.55
CA LEU A 25 -4.92 5.20 -5.72
C LEU A 25 -4.79 6.72 -5.85
N THR A 26 -3.74 7.34 -5.29
CA THR A 26 -3.61 8.81 -5.28
C THR A 26 -2.50 9.33 -6.19
N LEU A 27 -1.32 8.72 -6.21
CA LEU A 27 -0.18 9.25 -6.97
C LEU A 27 -0.23 8.87 -8.44
N VAL A 28 -0.68 7.66 -8.77
CA VAL A 28 -0.78 7.20 -10.18
C VAL A 28 -1.74 8.07 -11.00
N PRO A 29 -2.99 8.36 -10.57
CA PRO A 29 -3.87 9.23 -11.35
C PRO A 29 -3.37 10.68 -11.41
N LEU A 30 -2.71 11.15 -10.35
CA LEU A 30 -2.17 12.51 -10.28
C LEU A 30 -0.98 12.69 -11.25
N LEU A 31 -0.10 11.68 -11.33
CA LEU A 31 0.96 11.61 -12.35
C LEU A 31 0.40 11.48 -13.77
N ALA A 32 -0.69 10.73 -13.95
CA ALA A 32 -1.38 10.62 -15.24
C ALA A 32 -1.89 11.99 -15.72
N LEU A 33 -2.57 12.72 -14.84
CA LEU A 33 -3.13 14.04 -15.12
C LEU A 33 -2.03 15.08 -15.36
N ALA A 34 -0.96 15.05 -14.56
CA ALA A 34 0.19 15.93 -14.75
C ALA A 34 0.91 15.66 -16.09
N GLY A 35 1.10 14.40 -16.45
CA GLY A 35 1.70 14.00 -17.74
C GLY A 35 0.83 14.39 -18.94
N ALA A 36 -0.49 14.16 -18.85
CA ALA A 36 -1.44 14.58 -19.87
C ALA A 36 -1.45 16.10 -20.05
N GLY A 37 -1.49 16.87 -18.95
CA GLY A 37 -1.48 18.33 -18.98
C GLY A 37 -0.19 18.91 -19.58
N LEU A 38 0.97 18.38 -19.19
CA LEU A 38 2.26 18.78 -19.75
C LEU A 38 2.37 18.45 -21.25
N GLY A 39 1.93 17.26 -21.67
CA GLY A 39 1.97 16.89 -23.08
C GLY A 39 1.05 17.75 -23.95
N LEU A 40 -0.12 18.14 -23.43
CA LEU A 40 -1.04 19.06 -24.09
C LEU A 40 -0.46 20.48 -24.18
N LEU A 41 0.12 20.99 -23.09
CA LEU A 41 0.66 22.36 -23.04
C LEU A 41 1.93 22.55 -23.86
N LEU A 42 2.85 21.57 -23.83
CA LEU A 42 4.17 21.71 -24.46
C LEU A 42 4.18 21.29 -25.94
N PHE A 43 3.33 20.35 -26.33
CA PHE A 43 3.38 19.76 -27.67
C PHE A 43 2.08 19.92 -28.47
N GLY A 44 1.00 20.44 -27.87
CA GLY A 44 -0.28 20.71 -28.54
C GLY A 44 -1.02 19.49 -29.11
N GLY A 45 -0.45 18.29 -28.93
CA GLY A 45 -0.93 17.04 -29.52
C GLY A 45 -1.57 16.13 -28.50
N VAL A 46 -2.79 15.65 -28.79
CA VAL A 46 -3.47 14.64 -27.96
C VAL A 46 -2.64 13.34 -27.85
N GLY A 47 -1.88 13.00 -28.89
CA GLY A 47 -1.00 11.84 -28.91
C GLY A 47 0.19 11.92 -27.93
N THR A 48 0.82 13.09 -27.80
CA THR A 48 1.94 13.29 -26.88
C THR A 48 1.47 13.39 -25.43
N ALA A 49 0.28 13.95 -25.18
CA ALA A 49 -0.38 13.93 -23.88
C ALA A 49 -0.67 12.49 -23.41
N LEU A 50 -1.18 11.63 -24.29
CA LEU A 50 -1.41 10.21 -23.97
C LEU A 50 -0.11 9.46 -23.70
N ALA A 51 0.94 9.69 -24.51
CA ALA A 51 2.24 9.06 -24.31
C ALA A 51 2.86 9.44 -22.95
N LEU A 52 2.85 10.72 -22.59
CA LEU A 52 3.37 11.20 -21.29
C LEU A 52 2.53 10.71 -20.11
N ALA A 53 1.21 10.65 -20.25
CA ALA A 53 0.33 10.08 -19.23
C ALA A 53 0.59 8.57 -19.03
N LEU A 54 0.83 7.81 -20.10
CA LEU A 54 1.17 6.38 -20.03
C LEU A 54 2.54 6.13 -19.40
N VAL A 55 3.53 6.98 -19.68
CA VAL A 55 4.85 6.89 -19.04
C VAL A 55 4.77 7.22 -17.54
N GLY A 56 4.05 8.28 -17.16
CA GLY A 56 3.86 8.64 -15.76
C GLY A 56 3.10 7.58 -14.96
N THR A 57 2.06 6.99 -15.54
CA THR A 57 1.29 5.92 -14.91
C THR A 57 2.03 4.59 -14.84
N SER A 58 2.79 4.21 -15.86
CA SER A 58 3.58 2.97 -15.84
C SER A 58 4.68 3.02 -14.78
N LEU A 59 5.39 4.14 -14.63
CA LEU A 59 6.38 4.33 -13.57
C LEU A 59 5.77 4.34 -12.16
N GLY A 60 4.65 5.05 -11.97
CA GLY A 60 3.95 5.11 -10.70
C GLY A 60 3.33 3.76 -10.28
N SER A 61 2.77 3.02 -11.23
CA SER A 61 2.15 1.71 -10.98
C SER A 61 3.17 0.59 -10.78
N ALA A 62 4.29 0.61 -11.50
CA ALA A 62 5.35 -0.39 -11.34
C ALA A 62 6.00 -0.31 -9.95
N SER A 63 6.39 0.89 -9.50
CA SER A 63 7.03 1.09 -8.19
C SER A 63 6.12 0.67 -7.03
N ALA A 64 4.86 1.08 -7.08
CA ALA A 64 3.90 0.75 -6.04
C ALA A 64 3.45 -0.73 -6.10
N GLY A 65 3.39 -1.32 -7.29
CA GLY A 65 3.17 -2.76 -7.48
C GLY A 65 4.29 -3.61 -6.87
N ILE A 66 5.56 -3.24 -7.11
CA ILE A 66 6.73 -3.90 -6.51
C ILE A 66 6.70 -3.82 -4.98
N ALA A 67 6.39 -2.63 -4.43
CA ALA A 67 6.27 -2.45 -2.98
C ALA A 67 5.18 -3.35 -2.37
N LEU A 68 4.04 -3.51 -3.06
CA LEU A 68 2.95 -4.35 -2.62
C LEU A 68 3.31 -5.85 -2.65
N ILE A 69 4.01 -6.29 -3.70
CA ILE A 69 4.51 -7.67 -3.81
C ILE A 69 5.57 -7.95 -2.74
N ALA A 70 6.49 -7.01 -2.50
CA ALA A 70 7.52 -7.13 -1.48
C ALA A 70 6.92 -7.23 -0.06
N ALA A 71 5.92 -6.40 0.26
CA ALA A 71 5.21 -6.46 1.53
C ALA A 71 4.51 -7.83 1.72
N ARG A 72 3.86 -8.34 0.66
CA ARG A 72 3.22 -9.66 0.70
C ARG A 72 4.23 -10.78 0.91
N ARG A 73 5.36 -10.75 0.19
CA ARG A 73 6.46 -11.72 0.36
C ARG A 73 7.04 -11.70 1.77
N ARG A 74 7.16 -10.53 2.40
CA ARG A 74 7.63 -10.41 3.78
C ARG A 74 6.65 -11.07 4.76
N LEU A 75 5.35 -10.84 4.61
CA LEU A 75 4.33 -11.48 5.44
C LEU A 75 4.30 -13.00 5.27
N THR A 76 4.38 -13.50 4.03
CA THR A 76 4.42 -14.95 3.79
C THR A 76 5.69 -15.59 4.35
N ARG A 77 6.83 -14.88 4.27
CA ARG A 77 8.09 -15.35 4.86
C ARG A 77 8.02 -15.38 6.38
N LEU A 78 7.43 -14.36 7.01
CA LEU A 78 7.19 -14.35 8.46
C LEU A 78 6.29 -15.51 8.92
N ALA A 79 5.28 -15.86 8.11
CA ALA A 79 4.44 -17.03 8.39
C ALA A 79 5.22 -18.35 8.27
N ALA A 80 6.11 -18.47 7.29
CA ALA A 80 6.95 -19.66 7.10
C ALA A 80 8.06 -19.80 8.15
N GLU A 81 8.63 -18.68 8.63
CA GLU A 81 9.70 -18.70 9.63
C GLU A 81 9.18 -19.04 11.03
N GLN A 82 7.90 -18.77 11.34
CA GLN A 82 7.33 -18.95 12.68
C GLN A 82 5.90 -19.51 12.64
N PRO A 83 5.70 -20.73 12.11
CA PRO A 83 4.37 -21.30 11.86
C PRO A 83 3.53 -21.44 13.14
N ASP A 84 4.16 -21.78 14.27
CA ASP A 84 3.44 -22.06 15.53
C ASP A 84 2.94 -20.77 16.21
N LEU A 85 3.65 -19.66 16.06
CA LEU A 85 3.37 -18.39 16.72
C LEU A 85 2.59 -17.40 15.85
N TYR A 86 2.64 -17.59 14.53
CA TYR A 86 1.95 -16.74 13.56
C TYR A 86 0.43 -16.64 13.76
N PRO A 87 -0.34 -17.73 14.00
CA PRO A 87 -1.79 -17.60 14.19
C PRO A 87 -2.15 -16.80 15.44
N ALA A 88 -1.47 -17.03 16.57
CA ALA A 88 -1.68 -16.27 17.80
C ALA A 88 -1.32 -14.79 17.65
N ALA A 89 -0.23 -14.49 16.93
CA ALA A 89 0.15 -13.11 16.63
C ALA A 89 -0.86 -12.41 15.70
N LEU A 90 -1.41 -13.15 14.72
CA LEU A 90 -2.43 -12.65 13.80
C LEU A 90 -3.74 -12.33 14.53
N GLU A 91 -4.19 -13.20 15.43
CA GLU A 91 -5.38 -12.94 16.25
C GLU A 91 -5.20 -11.72 17.15
N ARG A 92 -4.04 -11.59 17.79
CA ARG A 92 -3.72 -10.43 18.62
C ARG A 92 -3.72 -9.13 17.81
N TYR A 93 -3.14 -9.16 16.60
CA TYR A 93 -3.21 -8.04 15.65
C TYR A 93 -4.66 -7.69 15.29
N ARG A 94 -5.52 -8.69 14.99
CA ARG A 94 -6.93 -8.48 14.68
C ARG A 94 -7.70 -7.86 15.84
N MET A 95 -7.45 -8.32 17.07
CA MET A 95 -8.06 -7.74 18.26
C MET A 95 -7.66 -6.27 18.44
N VAL A 96 -6.37 -5.94 18.31
CA VAL A 96 -5.89 -4.54 18.40
C VAL A 96 -6.53 -3.65 17.33
N MET A 97 -6.63 -4.12 16.09
CA MET A 97 -7.29 -3.35 15.03
C MET A 97 -8.80 -3.20 15.25
N ALA A 98 -9.48 -4.21 15.81
CA ALA A 98 -10.89 -4.14 16.15
C ALA A 98 -11.13 -3.13 17.29
N THR A 99 -10.28 -3.12 18.32
CA THR A 99 -10.39 -2.16 19.42
C THR A 99 -10.06 -0.73 18.99
N GLU A 100 -9.07 -0.53 18.11
CA GLU A 100 -8.75 0.80 17.57
C GLU A 100 -9.88 1.34 16.68
N ARG A 101 -10.57 0.49 15.93
CA ARG A 101 -11.79 0.89 15.20
C ARG A 101 -12.91 1.25 16.16
N ALA A 102 -13.17 0.40 17.15
CA ALA A 102 -14.22 0.65 18.14
C ALA A 102 -13.97 1.94 18.94
N SER A 103 -12.72 2.24 19.29
CA SER A 103 -12.37 3.48 19.99
C SER A 103 -12.58 4.72 19.13
N ARG A 104 -12.27 4.65 17.82
CA ARG A 104 -12.61 5.75 16.89
C ARG A 104 -14.10 6.01 16.85
N TYR A 105 -14.94 4.98 16.71
CA TYR A 105 -16.40 5.19 16.65
C TYR A 105 -16.99 5.70 17.97
N LYS A 106 -16.46 5.28 19.13
CA LYS A 106 -16.88 5.80 20.43
C LYS A 106 -16.51 7.28 20.66
N LEU A 107 -15.52 7.83 19.96
CA LEU A 107 -15.16 9.25 20.02
C LEU A 107 -16.07 10.14 19.15
N PHE A 108 -16.93 9.55 18.30
CA PHE A 108 -17.84 10.28 17.42
C PHE A 108 -19.33 10.15 17.83
N CYS A 109 -19.61 9.53 18.98
CA CYS A 109 -20.94 9.46 19.60
C CYS A 109 -20.93 10.24 20.91
#